data_AF-A0A0A9WCY0-F1
#
_entry.id   AF-A0A0A9WCY0-F1
#
_cell.length_a   1.000
_cell.length_b   1.000
_cell.length_c   1.000
_cell.angle_alpha   90.00
_cell.angle_beta   90.00
_cell.angle_gamma   90.00
#
_symmetry.space_group_name_H-M   'P 1'
#
loop_
_entity.id
_entity.type
_entity.pdbx_description
1 polymer ?
#
loop_
_entity_poly.entity_id
_entity_poly.type
_entity_poly.pdbx_seq_one_letter_code
_entity_poly.pdbx_strand_id
1 'polypeptide(L)'
;MAPFFIGKDIAINCWNEIPNLKDYVHFYTHVNINSASVPVGLFAKIRPIYTSSFLAWYLLTYLGAHKDAFKTIEFGIEHTLFKNGREITFEFVTSNSLQPYFMILFKNEMGDELFAGNCKFTMETLSIRSILPYLSSKSLTNFYFDGSYMNTPRLPSTDQIIHSVINTIKVHKRKIVYISANILGNENILCIIAQAVNKKIHVSTDKFAILGKLGLSKYFTTEPSTTYIRTIDYSQISIKKVSAR
;
A
#
# COMPACT_ATOMS: atom_id res chain seq x y z
N MET A 1 -5.86 -5.01 10.89
CA MET A 1 -5.20 -3.88 11.57
C MET A 1 -6.26 -3.15 12.38
N ALA A 2 -5.98 -2.87 13.66
CA ALA A 2 -6.90 -2.10 14.51
C ALA A 2 -6.95 -0.63 14.05
N PRO A 3 -8.07 0.08 14.24
CA PRO A 3 -8.15 1.52 14.03
C PRO A 3 -7.06 2.25 14.83
N PHE A 4 -6.37 3.21 14.21
CA PHE A 4 -5.34 4.01 14.85
C PHE A 4 -5.83 5.44 15.10
N PHE A 5 -5.49 6.02 16.27
CA PHE A 5 -5.94 7.33 16.69
C PHE A 5 -4.78 8.22 17.10
N ILE A 6 -4.85 9.48 16.66
CA ILE A 6 -4.00 10.55 17.20
C ILE A 6 -4.93 11.48 17.97
N GLY A 7 -4.85 11.40 19.30
CA GLY A 7 -5.77 12.11 20.20
C GLY A 7 -7.23 11.68 20.00
N LYS A 8 -8.15 12.66 19.98
CA LYS A 8 -9.59 12.46 19.76
C LYS A 8 -10.08 12.95 18.39
N ASP A 9 -9.21 13.61 17.63
CA ASP A 9 -9.62 14.37 16.44
C ASP A 9 -9.23 13.67 15.13
N ILE A 10 -8.30 12.72 15.17
CA ILE A 10 -7.75 12.08 13.97
C ILE A 10 -7.89 10.55 14.09
N ALA A 11 -8.54 9.97 13.09
CA ALA A 11 -8.69 8.54 12.92
C ALA A 11 -7.94 8.12 11.64
N ILE A 12 -7.16 7.04 11.70
CA ILE A 12 -6.37 6.54 10.57
C ILE A 12 -6.66 5.05 10.37
N ASN A 13 -7.00 4.67 9.13
CA ASN A 13 -7.30 3.29 8.72
C ASN A 13 -8.40 2.60 9.55
N CYS A 14 -9.35 3.38 10.07
CA CYS A 14 -10.50 2.87 10.79
C CYS A 14 -11.56 2.28 9.84
N TRP A 15 -12.01 1.06 10.14
CA TRP A 15 -12.95 0.30 9.30
C TRP A 15 -14.32 0.05 9.94
N ASN A 16 -14.55 0.55 11.14
CA ASN A 16 -15.83 0.45 11.84
C ASN A 16 -16.21 1.85 12.35
N GLU A 17 -17.52 2.10 12.50
CA GLU A 17 -17.98 3.24 13.29
C GLU A 17 -17.35 3.17 14.67
N ILE A 18 -16.95 4.34 15.17
CA ILE A 18 -16.36 4.46 16.49
C ILE A 18 -17.48 4.95 17.41
N PRO A 19 -17.95 4.10 18.34
CA PRO A 19 -18.97 4.52 19.28
C PRO A 19 -18.50 5.77 20.03
N ASN A 20 -19.35 6.81 20.07
CA ASN A 20 -19.13 8.07 20.78
C ASN A 20 -18.12 9.06 20.18
N LEU A 21 -17.55 8.80 18.99
CA LEU A 21 -16.72 9.77 18.27
C LEU A 21 -17.54 10.35 17.11
N LYS A 22 -18.10 11.54 17.29
CA LYS A 22 -19.00 12.17 16.29
C LYS A 22 -18.30 13.15 15.35
N ASP A 23 -17.06 13.57 15.66
CA ASP A 23 -16.41 14.67 14.96
C ASP A 23 -14.88 14.50 14.83
N TYR A 24 -14.45 13.50 14.08
CA TYR A 24 -13.04 13.27 13.77
C TYR A 24 -12.76 13.39 12.27
N VAL A 25 -11.50 13.65 11.94
CA VAL A 25 -10.96 13.63 10.58
C VAL A 25 -10.46 12.22 10.30
N HIS A 26 -10.92 11.63 9.20
CA HIS A 26 -10.56 10.27 8.84
C HIS A 26 -9.57 10.25 7.68
N PHE A 27 -8.40 9.66 7.92
CA PHE A 27 -7.42 9.35 6.90
C PHE A 27 -7.40 7.86 6.58
N TYR A 28 -7.17 7.56 5.31
CA TYR A 28 -7.08 6.19 4.83
C TYR A 28 -5.84 6.04 3.95
N THR A 29 -4.87 5.27 4.44
CA THR A 29 -3.50 5.26 3.89
C THR A 29 -3.15 4.03 3.10
N HIS A 30 -3.88 2.91 3.22
CA HIS A 30 -3.60 1.69 2.47
C HIS A 30 -4.79 0.73 2.40
N VAL A 31 -4.84 -0.15 1.41
CA VAL A 31 -5.80 -1.28 1.37
C VAL A 31 -5.31 -2.43 2.24
N ASN A 32 -6.12 -2.87 3.20
CA ASN A 32 -5.85 -4.10 3.92
C ASN A 32 -6.29 -5.30 3.07
N ILE A 33 -5.33 -5.91 2.38
CA ILE A 33 -5.53 -7.01 1.42
C ILE A 33 -6.12 -8.27 2.08
N ASN A 34 -5.96 -8.44 3.40
CA ASN A 34 -6.48 -9.60 4.13
C ASN A 34 -7.93 -9.44 4.60
N SER A 35 -8.55 -8.28 4.36
CA SER A 35 -9.96 -8.08 4.69
C SER A 35 -10.80 -8.45 3.47
N ALA A 36 -11.34 -9.68 3.47
CA ALA A 36 -12.18 -10.22 2.41
C ALA A 36 -13.48 -9.43 2.14
N SER A 37 -13.74 -8.39 2.93
CA SER A 37 -14.91 -7.54 2.83
C SER A 37 -14.64 -6.23 3.57
N VAL A 38 -14.80 -5.09 2.90
CA VAL A 38 -15.14 -3.87 3.63
C VAL A 38 -16.57 -4.07 4.14
N PRO A 39 -16.87 -3.83 5.43
CA PRO A 39 -18.24 -3.87 5.89
C PRO A 39 -19.11 -2.94 5.04
N VAL A 40 -20.14 -3.52 4.41
CA VAL A 40 -21.11 -2.77 3.59
C VAL A 40 -21.67 -1.63 4.45
N GLY A 41 -21.56 -0.39 3.97
CA GLY A 41 -22.08 0.80 4.66
C GLY A 41 -21.05 1.60 5.49
N LEU A 42 -19.82 1.12 5.65
CA LEU A 42 -18.78 1.87 6.36
C LEU A 42 -18.55 3.27 5.76
N PHE A 43 -18.38 3.33 4.43
CA PHE A 43 -18.15 4.57 3.70
C PHE A 43 -19.38 5.49 3.66
N ALA A 44 -20.55 5.04 4.11
CA ALA A 44 -21.75 5.87 4.14
C ALA A 44 -21.78 6.82 5.35
N LYS A 45 -21.22 6.38 6.48
CA LYS A 45 -21.25 7.09 7.76
C LYS A 45 -19.95 7.85 8.05
N ILE A 46 -18.81 7.37 7.56
CA ILE A 46 -17.53 8.05 7.76
C ILE A 46 -17.19 8.88 6.52
N ARG A 47 -17.50 10.18 6.58
CA ARG A 47 -17.28 11.12 5.48
C ARG A 47 -16.92 12.53 6.01
N PRO A 48 -16.01 13.27 5.34
CA PRO A 48 -15.16 12.80 4.24
C PRO A 48 -13.96 11.98 4.73
N ILE A 49 -13.48 11.06 3.89
CA ILE A 49 -12.24 10.30 4.08
C ILE A 49 -11.14 10.92 3.21
N TYR A 50 -10.05 11.32 3.85
CA TYR A 50 -8.87 11.89 3.20
C TYR A 50 -7.94 10.76 2.75
N THR A 51 -7.70 10.65 1.45
CA THR A 51 -6.91 9.55 0.86
C THR A 51 -6.29 9.94 -0.49
N SER A 52 -5.47 9.08 -1.09
CA SER A 52 -4.88 9.34 -2.41
C SER A 52 -5.91 9.10 -3.53
N SER A 53 -5.67 9.69 -4.70
CA SER A 53 -6.53 9.47 -5.89
C SER A 53 -6.60 7.99 -6.28
N PHE A 54 -5.48 7.26 -6.17
CA PHE A 54 -5.43 5.82 -6.44
C PHE A 54 -6.30 5.02 -5.47
N LEU A 55 -6.19 5.28 -4.16
CA LEU A 55 -6.99 4.56 -3.17
C LEU A 55 -8.47 4.88 -3.31
N ALA A 56 -8.84 6.15 -3.51
CA ALA A 56 -10.22 6.52 -3.78
C ALA A 56 -10.78 5.76 -5.00
N TRP A 57 -10.03 5.73 -6.11
CA TRP A 57 -10.43 4.97 -7.30
C TRP A 57 -10.61 3.47 -7.01
N TYR A 58 -9.67 2.86 -6.29
CA TYR A 58 -9.73 1.43 -5.95
C TYR A 58 -10.96 1.12 -5.09
N LEU A 59 -11.21 1.91 -4.04
CA LEU A 59 -12.34 1.74 -3.13
C LEU A 59 -13.69 1.91 -3.84
N LEU A 60 -13.80 2.88 -4.75
CA LEU A 60 -15.00 3.09 -5.58
C LEU A 60 -15.24 1.93 -6.55
N THR A 61 -14.17 1.44 -7.18
CA THR A 61 -14.27 0.44 -8.25
C THR A 61 -14.53 -0.97 -7.71
N TYR A 62 -13.82 -1.35 -6.64
CA TYR A 62 -13.79 -2.74 -6.18
C TYR A 62 -14.50 -2.98 -4.85
N LEU A 63 -14.72 -1.93 -4.03
CA LEU A 63 -15.25 -2.08 -2.67
C LEU A 63 -16.59 -1.33 -2.45
N GLY A 64 -17.25 -0.89 -3.53
CA GLY A 64 -18.60 -0.32 -3.47
C GLY A 64 -18.71 0.97 -2.66
N ALA A 65 -17.62 1.72 -2.52
CA ALA A 65 -17.65 3.01 -1.84
C ALA A 65 -18.47 4.05 -2.63
N HIS A 66 -19.00 5.05 -1.92
CA HIS A 66 -19.76 6.13 -2.56
C HIS A 66 -18.82 7.22 -3.09
N LYS A 67 -19.11 7.81 -4.25
CA LYS A 67 -18.29 8.85 -4.89
C LYS A 67 -18.00 10.05 -3.98
N ASP A 68 -18.98 10.45 -3.16
CA ASP A 68 -18.86 11.60 -2.26
C ASP A 68 -18.19 11.27 -0.92
N ALA A 69 -17.68 10.04 -0.75
CA ALA A 69 -17.02 9.62 0.48
C ALA A 69 -15.59 10.16 0.62
N PHE A 70 -14.92 10.50 -0.49
CA PHE A 70 -13.48 10.77 -0.50
C PHE A 70 -13.13 12.23 -0.78
N LYS A 71 -12.09 12.69 -0.09
CA LYS A 71 -11.31 13.89 -0.45
C LYS A 71 -9.92 13.42 -0.85
N THR A 72 -9.59 13.56 -2.12
CA THR A 72 -8.29 13.15 -2.65
C THR A 72 -7.25 14.22 -2.38
N ILE A 73 -6.11 13.82 -1.84
CA ILE A 73 -5.02 14.72 -1.48
C ILE A 73 -3.80 14.42 -2.34
N GLU A 74 -3.13 15.48 -2.77
CA GLU A 74 -1.89 15.41 -3.56
C GLU A 74 -0.68 15.17 -2.65
N PHE A 75 0.24 14.33 -3.12
CA PHE A 75 1.48 14.00 -2.41
C PHE A 75 2.48 15.14 -2.43
N GLY A 76 3.26 15.29 -1.36
CA GLY A 76 4.35 16.27 -1.28
C GLY A 76 3.90 17.73 -1.14
N ILE A 77 2.59 17.94 -0.95
CA ILE A 77 1.99 19.26 -0.73
C ILE A 77 1.39 19.28 0.67
N GLU A 78 1.60 20.37 1.37
CA GLU A 78 1.00 20.64 2.67
C GLU A 78 -0.46 21.07 2.50
N HIS A 79 -1.34 20.48 3.32
CA HIS A 79 -2.77 20.78 3.36
C HIS A 79 -3.17 21.11 4.78
N THR A 80 -4.05 22.10 4.91
CA THR A 80 -4.59 22.54 6.20
C THR A 80 -6.10 22.41 6.17
N LEU A 81 -6.66 21.83 7.23
CA LEU A 81 -8.11 21.83 7.47
C LEU A 81 -8.42 22.27 8.89
N PHE A 82 -9.62 22.81 9.06
CA PHE A 82 -10.13 23.23 10.36
C PHE A 82 -11.25 22.28 10.80
N LYS A 83 -11.09 21.63 11.96
CA LYS A 83 -12.11 20.75 12.55
C LYS A 83 -12.20 21.01 14.05
N ASN A 84 -13.40 21.23 14.56
CA ASN A 84 -13.69 21.49 15.98
C ASN A 84 -12.87 22.64 16.60
N GLY A 85 -12.63 23.70 15.81
CA GLY A 85 -11.81 24.83 16.26
C GLY A 85 -10.31 24.57 16.30
N ARG A 86 -9.86 23.40 15.80
CA ARG A 86 -8.46 23.02 15.70
C ARG A 86 -8.01 22.99 14.24
N GLU A 87 -6.84 23.58 14.00
CA GLU A 87 -6.14 23.48 12.72
C GLU A 87 -5.37 22.16 12.66
N ILE A 88 -5.52 21.42 11.56
CA ILE A 88 -4.79 20.18 11.28
C ILE A 88 -4.05 20.39 9.98
N THR A 89 -2.74 20.53 10.08
CA THR A 89 -1.83 20.67 8.94
C THR A 89 -1.12 19.35 8.69
N PHE A 90 -1.17 18.85 7.47
CA PHE A 90 -0.63 17.55 7.12
C PHE A 90 -0.11 17.49 5.68
N GLU A 91 0.77 16.53 5.41
CA GLU A 91 1.30 16.22 4.09
C GLU A 91 1.20 14.72 3.86
N PHE A 92 0.75 14.31 2.67
CA PHE A 92 0.87 12.91 2.25
C PHE A 92 2.25 12.68 1.66
N VAL A 93 2.95 11.68 2.20
CA VAL A 93 4.36 11.42 1.91
C VAL A 93 4.52 10.01 1.35
N THR A 94 5.20 9.88 0.22
CA THR A 94 5.49 8.59 -0.41
C THR A 94 6.76 8.67 -1.24
N SER A 95 7.53 7.57 -1.30
CA SER A 95 8.66 7.43 -2.22
C SER A 95 8.19 7.04 -3.63
N ASN A 96 6.93 6.63 -3.77
CA ASN A 96 6.32 6.31 -5.05
C ASN A 96 4.81 6.58 -4.99
N SER A 97 4.35 7.59 -5.73
CA SER A 97 2.92 7.96 -5.80
C SER A 97 2.01 6.88 -6.38
N LEU A 98 2.60 5.86 -7.03
CA LEU A 98 1.91 4.70 -7.57
C LEU A 98 1.79 3.55 -6.55
N GLN A 99 2.34 3.70 -5.33
CA GLN A 99 2.17 2.68 -4.30
C GLN A 99 0.77 2.75 -3.69
N PRO A 100 0.16 1.59 -3.36
CA PRO A 100 -1.14 1.51 -2.70
C PRO A 100 -1.06 1.82 -1.20
N TYR A 101 0.03 2.45 -0.75
CA TYR A 101 0.24 2.88 0.62
C TYR A 101 1.09 4.16 0.67
N PHE A 102 0.89 4.95 1.72
CA PHE A 102 1.66 6.18 1.96
C PHE A 102 1.71 6.54 3.45
N MET A 103 2.59 7.46 3.78
CA MET A 103 2.77 8.03 5.11
C MET A 103 2.05 9.39 5.22
N ILE A 104 1.75 9.82 6.44
CA ILE A 104 1.20 11.15 6.71
C ILE A 104 2.12 11.86 7.70
N LEU A 105 2.61 13.04 7.33
CA LEU A 105 3.34 13.92 8.21
C LEU A 105 2.37 15.00 8.72
N PHE A 106 2.12 15.03 10.02
CA PHE A 106 1.33 16.07 10.69
C PHE A 106 2.27 17.15 11.23
N LYS A 107 1.93 18.41 10.98
CA LYS A 107 2.68 19.58 11.44
C LYS A 107 1.89 20.28 12.53
N ASN A 108 2.45 20.34 13.72
CA ASN A 108 1.81 20.92 14.89
C ASN A 108 2.76 21.89 15.59
N GLU A 109 2.20 22.91 16.25
CA GLU A 109 3.00 23.87 17.03
C GLU A 109 3.81 23.20 18.16
N MET A 110 3.30 22.10 18.72
CA MET A 110 3.96 21.30 19.76
C MET A 110 4.95 20.26 19.20
N GLY A 111 5.22 20.30 17.90
CA GLY A 111 6.15 19.41 17.20
C GLY A 111 5.46 18.42 16.26
N ASP A 112 6.20 18.01 15.24
CA ASP A 112 5.67 17.25 14.11
C ASP A 112 5.53 15.76 14.45
N GLU A 113 4.55 15.10 13.83
CA GLU A 113 4.24 13.67 14.05
C GLU A 113 4.19 12.93 12.72
N LEU A 114 4.82 11.75 12.64
CA LEU A 114 4.84 10.95 11.40
C LEU A 114 4.08 9.64 11.60
N PHE A 115 3.01 9.45 10.82
CA PHE A 115 2.34 8.17 10.67
C PHE A 115 2.85 7.45 9.42
N ALA A 116 3.68 6.42 9.61
CA ALA A 116 4.27 5.65 8.53
C ALA A 116 3.37 4.51 8.00
N GLY A 117 2.41 4.03 8.80
CA GLY A 117 1.58 2.87 8.44
C GLY A 117 2.44 1.67 8.02
N ASN A 118 2.02 0.95 6.97
CA ASN A 118 2.71 -0.25 6.45
C ASN A 118 3.90 0.09 5.52
N CYS A 119 4.56 1.22 5.73
CA CYS A 119 5.67 1.64 4.87
C CYS A 119 6.92 0.79 5.14
N LYS A 120 7.59 0.37 4.06
CA LYS A 120 8.97 -0.11 4.11
C LYS A 120 9.91 1.07 3.92
N PHE A 121 10.68 1.40 4.96
CA PHE A 121 11.72 2.42 4.85
C PHE A 121 12.86 1.95 3.95
N THR A 122 13.14 2.72 2.90
CA THR A 122 14.28 2.57 2.00
C THR A 122 15.07 3.88 1.97
N MET A 123 16.27 3.87 1.39
CA MET A 123 17.04 5.11 1.20
C MET A 123 16.27 6.13 0.37
N GLU A 124 15.43 5.69 -0.57
CA GLU A 124 14.54 6.56 -1.34
C GLU A 124 13.51 7.23 -0.43
N THR A 125 12.86 6.47 0.46
CA THR A 125 11.92 7.01 1.45
C THR A 125 12.58 8.04 2.37
N LEU A 126 13.82 7.79 2.80
CA LEU A 126 14.60 8.71 3.64
C LEU A 126 15.06 9.97 2.88
N SER A 127 15.14 9.90 1.56
CA SER A 127 15.54 11.02 0.70
C SER A 127 14.37 11.92 0.30
N ILE A 128 13.14 11.60 0.72
CA ILE A 128 11.98 12.44 0.43
C ILE A 128 12.17 13.80 1.11
N ARG A 129 11.92 14.88 0.36
CA ARG A 129 12.16 16.27 0.79
C ARG A 129 11.53 16.59 2.16
N SER A 130 10.32 16.11 2.42
CA SER A 130 9.63 16.34 3.69
C SER A 130 10.15 15.46 4.84
N ILE A 131 10.80 14.34 4.54
CA ILE A 131 11.38 13.44 5.56
C ILE A 131 12.82 13.85 5.93
N LEU A 132 13.59 14.32 4.95
CA LEU A 132 15.02 14.62 5.08
C LEU A 132 15.37 15.50 6.31
N PRO A 133 14.61 16.55 6.68
CA PRO A 133 14.92 17.36 7.86
C PRO A 133 14.93 16.57 9.17
N TYR A 134 14.10 15.54 9.30
CA TYR A 134 13.99 14.72 10.52
C TYR A 134 15.14 13.72 10.69
N LEU A 135 16.06 13.64 9.71
CA LEU A 135 17.29 12.84 9.81
C LEU A 135 18.46 13.63 10.40
N SER A 136 18.35 14.96 10.53
CA SER A 136 19.49 15.82 10.86
C SER A 136 19.18 17.01 11.77
N SER A 137 18.06 17.70 11.52
CA SER A 137 17.83 19.07 12.03
C SER A 137 16.48 19.26 12.73
N LYS A 138 15.56 18.30 12.57
CA LYS A 138 14.27 18.27 13.26
C LYS A 138 14.11 16.97 14.04
N SER A 139 13.29 17.01 15.08
CA SER A 139 12.80 15.83 15.79
C SER A 139 11.30 15.66 15.59
N LEU A 140 10.86 14.40 15.52
CA LEU A 140 9.44 14.07 15.60
C LEU A 140 9.05 13.95 17.09
N THR A 141 7.92 14.52 17.47
CA THR A 141 7.35 14.31 18.81
C THR A 141 6.81 12.89 18.92
N ASN A 142 6.14 12.40 17.87
CA ASN A 142 5.67 11.03 17.77
C ASN A 142 6.03 10.41 16.40
N PHE A 143 6.40 9.13 16.44
CA PHE A 143 6.61 8.32 15.24
C PHE A 143 5.81 7.02 15.33
N TYR A 144 4.78 6.91 14.50
CA TYR A 144 3.88 5.76 14.46
C TYR A 144 4.24 4.88 13.27
N PHE A 145 4.71 3.66 13.53
CA PHE A 145 5.19 2.74 12.49
C PHE A 145 4.66 1.33 12.67
N ASP A 146 4.61 0.58 11.56
CA ASP A 146 4.27 -0.84 11.59
C ASP A 146 5.42 -1.68 12.16
N GLY A 147 5.18 -2.24 13.35
CA GLY A 147 6.12 -3.07 14.07
C GLY A 147 6.12 -4.55 13.65
N SER A 148 5.43 -4.93 12.57
CA SER A 148 5.24 -6.33 12.12
C SER A 148 6.53 -7.16 12.07
N TYR A 149 7.67 -6.52 11.79
CA TYR A 149 8.97 -7.19 11.67
C TYR A 149 9.97 -6.87 12.80
N MET A 150 9.57 -6.20 13.89
CA MET A 150 10.51 -5.78 14.95
C MET A 150 11.32 -6.92 15.56
N ASN A 151 10.72 -8.11 15.67
CA ASN A 151 11.36 -9.29 16.24
C ASN A 151 11.73 -10.36 15.18
N THR A 152 11.81 -9.97 13.91
CA THR A 152 12.12 -10.90 12.82
C THR A 152 13.64 -10.96 12.60
N PRO A 153 14.23 -12.16 12.38
CA PRO A 153 15.62 -12.28 11.95
C PRO A 153 15.87 -11.49 10.66
N ARG A 154 17.14 -11.20 10.38
CA ARG A 154 17.53 -10.46 9.17
C ARG A 154 16.95 -11.14 7.93
N LEU A 155 16.04 -10.43 7.24
CA LEU A 155 15.48 -10.86 5.98
C LEU A 155 16.47 -10.58 4.84
N PRO A 156 16.47 -11.41 3.78
CA PRO A 156 17.21 -11.09 2.56
C PRO A 156 16.75 -9.75 1.97
N SER A 157 17.64 -9.07 1.25
CA SER A 157 17.26 -7.84 0.54
C SER A 157 16.26 -8.14 -0.56
N THR A 158 15.47 -7.12 -0.94
CA THR A 158 14.54 -7.24 -2.06
C THR A 158 15.28 -7.65 -3.34
N ASP A 159 16.48 -7.13 -3.58
CA ASP A 159 17.30 -7.48 -4.74
C ASP A 159 17.75 -8.95 -4.71
N GLN A 160 18.18 -9.45 -3.55
CA GLN A 160 18.55 -10.87 -3.40
C GLN A 160 17.37 -11.79 -3.72
N ILE A 161 16.18 -11.45 -3.22
CA ILE A 161 14.94 -12.20 -3.50
C ILE A 161 14.61 -12.14 -4.99
N ILE A 162 14.64 -10.95 -5.59
CA ILE A 162 14.37 -10.74 -7.02
C ILE A 162 15.34 -11.55 -7.88
N HIS A 163 16.64 -11.50 -7.59
CA HIS A 163 17.65 -12.26 -8.30
C HIS A 163 17.40 -13.77 -8.21
N SER A 164 17.09 -14.26 -7.02
CA SER A 164 16.74 -15.66 -6.81
C SER A 164 15.53 -16.08 -7.66
N VAL A 165 14.45 -15.30 -7.62
CA VAL A 165 13.23 -15.55 -8.39
C VAL A 165 13.50 -15.54 -9.91
N ILE A 166 14.24 -14.54 -10.41
CA ILE A 166 14.61 -14.44 -11.82
C ILE A 166 15.41 -15.66 -12.27
N ASN A 167 16.40 -16.08 -11.47
CA ASN A 167 17.22 -17.24 -11.77
C ASN A 167 16.37 -18.52 -11.82
N THR A 168 15.49 -18.72 -10.85
CA THR A 168 14.56 -19.86 -10.84
C THR A 168 13.66 -19.89 -12.08
N ILE A 169 13.11 -18.74 -12.49
CA ILE A 169 12.30 -18.63 -13.72
C ILE A 169 13.13 -18.98 -14.97
N LYS A 170 14.37 -18.47 -15.06
CA LYS A 170 15.25 -18.69 -16.21
C LYS A 170 15.68 -20.14 -16.37
N VAL A 171 15.81 -20.89 -15.28
CA VAL A 171 16.11 -22.34 -15.32
C VAL A 171 14.90 -23.16 -15.80
N HIS A 172 13.67 -22.68 -15.58
CA HIS A 172 12.45 -23.43 -15.85
C HIS A 172 11.64 -22.95 -17.07
N LYS A 173 12.29 -22.35 -18.08
CA LYS A 173 11.61 -21.77 -19.28
C LYS A 173 10.71 -22.73 -20.08
N ARG A 174 10.88 -24.05 -19.92
CA ARG A 174 10.06 -25.09 -20.57
C ARG A 174 8.83 -25.51 -19.75
N LYS A 175 8.64 -24.93 -18.57
CA LYS A 175 7.50 -25.20 -17.67
C LYS A 175 6.72 -23.91 -17.44
N ILE A 176 5.46 -24.05 -17.07
CA ILE A 176 4.69 -22.92 -16.54
C ILE A 176 5.21 -22.63 -15.13
N VAL A 177 5.57 -21.38 -14.88
CA VAL A 177 6.01 -20.89 -13.58
C VAL A 177 4.89 -20.05 -12.98
N TYR A 178 4.44 -20.46 -11.79
CA TYR A 178 3.43 -19.75 -11.02
C TYR A 178 4.10 -18.89 -9.95
N ILE A 179 3.68 -17.63 -9.84
CA ILE A 179 4.10 -16.68 -8.80
C ILE A 179 2.87 -16.34 -7.97
N SER A 180 2.92 -16.55 -6.66
CA SER A 180 1.87 -16.05 -5.78
C SER A 180 1.90 -14.52 -5.78
N ALA A 181 0.79 -13.87 -6.10
CA ALA A 181 0.67 -12.43 -5.98
C ALA A 181 -0.75 -12.05 -5.57
N ASN A 182 -0.84 -11.19 -4.57
CA ASN A 182 -2.09 -10.55 -4.18
C ASN A 182 -2.58 -9.61 -5.28
N ILE A 183 -3.85 -9.20 -5.22
CA ILE A 183 -4.40 -8.21 -6.17
C ILE A 183 -3.64 -6.88 -6.12
N LEU A 184 -3.32 -6.41 -4.92
CA LEU A 184 -2.47 -5.24 -4.63
C LEU A 184 -1.17 -5.66 -3.95
N GLY A 185 -0.11 -4.89 -4.19
CA GLY A 185 1.23 -5.11 -3.67
C GLY A 185 2.15 -5.85 -4.64
N ASN A 186 3.45 -5.64 -4.45
CA ASN A 186 4.55 -6.24 -5.20
C ASN A 186 4.56 -5.94 -6.71
N GLU A 187 3.84 -4.93 -7.19
CA GLU A 187 3.77 -4.56 -8.60
C GLU A 187 5.16 -4.24 -9.18
N ASN A 188 5.96 -3.45 -8.46
CA ASN A 188 7.32 -3.11 -8.87
C ASN A 188 8.21 -4.37 -8.97
N ILE A 189 8.08 -5.31 -8.03
CA ILE A 189 8.83 -6.58 -8.05
C ILE A 189 8.47 -7.38 -9.31
N LEU A 190 7.18 -7.49 -9.63
CA LEU A 190 6.72 -8.18 -10.84
C LEU A 190 7.20 -7.49 -12.12
N CYS A 191 7.25 -6.15 -12.15
CA CYS A 191 7.78 -5.40 -13.29
C CYS A 191 9.27 -5.72 -13.51
N ILE A 192 10.08 -5.68 -12.44
CA ILE A 192 11.51 -6.00 -12.51
C ILE A 192 11.72 -7.43 -13.01
N ILE A 193 10.94 -8.39 -12.52
CA ILE A 193 10.97 -9.78 -12.99
C ILE A 193 10.65 -9.84 -14.48
N ALA A 194 9.54 -9.23 -14.93
CA ALA A 194 9.09 -9.23 -16.32
C ALA A 194 10.14 -8.65 -17.28
N GLN A 195 10.79 -7.56 -16.87
CA GLN A 195 11.90 -6.95 -17.61
C GLN A 195 13.11 -7.87 -17.68
N ALA A 196 13.55 -8.42 -16.55
CA ALA A 196 14.75 -9.23 -16.47
C ALA A 196 14.66 -10.58 -17.21
N VAL A 197 13.44 -11.10 -17.38
CA VAL A 197 13.16 -12.32 -18.17
C VAL A 197 12.72 -12.01 -19.60
N ASN A 198 12.57 -10.72 -19.95
CA ASN A 198 12.06 -10.23 -21.22
C ASN A 198 10.75 -10.92 -21.66
N LYS A 199 9.79 -11.01 -20.73
CA LYS A 199 8.49 -11.65 -20.97
C LYS A 199 7.42 -10.99 -20.12
N LYS A 200 6.23 -10.79 -20.69
CA LYS A 200 5.07 -10.35 -19.92
C LYS A 200 4.66 -11.41 -18.89
N ILE A 201 4.11 -10.98 -17.76
CA ILE A 201 3.55 -11.87 -16.74
C ILE A 201 2.03 -11.91 -16.91
N HIS A 202 1.45 -13.11 -16.92
CA HIS A 202 0.00 -13.28 -16.95
C HIS A 202 -0.60 -12.94 -15.59
N VAL A 203 -1.63 -12.11 -15.57
CA VAL A 203 -2.38 -11.67 -14.39
C VAL A 203 -3.88 -11.74 -14.63
N SER A 204 -4.69 -11.74 -13.56
CA SER A 204 -6.15 -11.63 -13.68
C SER A 204 -6.57 -10.30 -14.31
N THR A 205 -7.78 -10.25 -14.87
CA THR A 205 -8.34 -9.02 -15.46
C THR A 205 -8.37 -7.86 -14.47
N ASP A 206 -8.76 -8.11 -13.21
CA ASP A 206 -8.81 -7.08 -12.17
C ASP A 206 -7.41 -6.54 -11.84
N LYS A 207 -6.42 -7.43 -11.66
CA LYS A 207 -5.04 -7.01 -11.44
C LYS A 207 -4.49 -6.26 -12.65
N PHE A 208 -4.84 -6.67 -13.88
CA PHE A 208 -4.45 -5.96 -15.09
C PHE A 208 -5.04 -4.54 -15.14
N ALA A 209 -6.29 -4.34 -14.76
CA ALA A 209 -6.93 -3.02 -14.68
C ALA A 209 -6.23 -2.11 -13.65
N ILE A 210 -5.86 -2.65 -12.48
CA ILE A 210 -5.07 -1.94 -11.47
C ILE A 210 -3.71 -1.55 -12.00
N LEU A 211 -2.97 -2.49 -12.59
CA LEU A 211 -1.67 -2.24 -13.21
C LEU A 211 -1.77 -1.20 -14.34
N GLY A 212 -2.89 -1.17 -15.06
CA GLY A 212 -3.22 -0.12 -16.03
C GLY A 212 -3.32 1.26 -15.38
N LYS A 213 -4.01 1.39 -14.25
CA LYS A 213 -4.06 2.65 -13.50
C LYS A 213 -2.73 3.09 -12.93
N LEU A 214 -1.84 2.15 -12.65
CA LEU A 214 -0.47 2.43 -12.22
C LEU A 214 0.48 2.69 -13.40
N GLY A 215 0.03 2.62 -14.66
CA GLY A 215 0.90 2.78 -15.84
C GLY A 215 1.88 1.64 -16.08
N LEU A 216 1.62 0.47 -15.48
CA LEU A 216 2.51 -0.70 -15.51
C LEU A 216 2.07 -1.80 -16.49
N SER A 217 0.94 -1.64 -17.17
CA SER A 217 0.31 -2.65 -18.05
C SER A 217 1.23 -3.23 -19.13
N LYS A 218 2.25 -2.48 -19.58
CA LYS A 218 3.22 -2.94 -20.60
C LYS A 218 3.97 -4.22 -20.19
N TYR A 219 4.10 -4.50 -18.90
CA TYR A 219 4.79 -5.69 -18.37
C TYR A 219 3.89 -6.92 -18.17
N PHE A 220 2.58 -6.80 -18.47
CA PHE A 220 1.58 -7.80 -18.10
C PHE A 220 0.65 -8.15 -19.26
N THR A 221 -0.08 -9.25 -19.12
CA THR A 221 -1.06 -9.75 -20.08
C THR A 221 -2.19 -10.49 -19.37
N THR A 222 -3.39 -10.49 -19.96
CA THR A 222 -4.51 -11.35 -19.56
C THR A 222 -4.58 -12.64 -20.38
N GLU A 223 -3.71 -12.79 -21.38
CA GLU A 223 -3.69 -13.94 -22.29
C GLU A 223 -2.66 -15.00 -21.84
N PRO A 224 -3.08 -16.08 -21.16
CA PRO A 224 -2.16 -17.07 -20.59
C PRO A 224 -1.39 -17.90 -21.64
N SER A 225 -1.83 -17.87 -22.90
CA SER A 225 -1.16 -18.51 -24.04
C SER A 225 0.12 -17.77 -24.46
N THR A 226 0.21 -16.46 -24.15
CA THR A 226 1.32 -15.61 -24.61
C THR A 226 2.55 -15.67 -23.70
N THR A 227 2.43 -16.29 -22.52
CA THR A 227 3.50 -16.36 -21.52
C THR A 227 3.45 -17.63 -20.67
N TYR A 228 4.62 -18.09 -20.24
CA TYR A 228 4.76 -19.22 -19.32
C TYR A 228 4.86 -18.77 -17.85
N ILE A 229 4.85 -17.46 -17.57
CA ILE A 229 4.92 -16.91 -16.21
C ILE A 229 3.54 -16.38 -15.83
N ARG A 230 2.95 -16.92 -14.75
CA ARG A 230 1.57 -16.63 -14.37
C ARG A 230 1.46 -16.28 -12.90
N THR A 231 0.66 -15.28 -12.54
CA THR A 231 0.30 -15.04 -11.15
C THR A 231 -0.89 -15.88 -10.72
N ILE A 232 -0.88 -16.33 -9.47
CA ILE A 232 -2.01 -17.00 -8.81
C ILE A 232 -2.22 -16.39 -7.43
N ASP A 233 -3.41 -16.58 -6.88
CA ASP A 233 -3.69 -16.24 -5.49
C ASP A 233 -2.96 -17.21 -4.54
N TYR A 234 -2.57 -16.73 -3.36
CA TYR A 234 -1.88 -17.55 -2.37
C TYR A 234 -2.70 -18.76 -1.92
N SER A 235 -4.03 -18.64 -1.84
CA SER A 235 -4.94 -19.73 -1.51
C SER A 235 -4.87 -20.92 -2.49
N GLN A 236 -4.36 -20.70 -3.71
CA GLN A 236 -4.21 -21.74 -4.73
C GLN A 236 -2.91 -22.55 -4.57
N ILE A 237 -2.04 -22.17 -3.64
CA ILE A 237 -0.78 -22.86 -3.39
C ILE A 237 -0.97 -23.91 -2.29
N SER A 238 -0.90 -25.19 -2.68
CA SER A 238 -0.78 -26.30 -1.74
C SER A 238 0.67 -26.79 -1.68
N ILE A 239 1.32 -26.68 -0.53
CA ILE A 239 2.65 -27.28 -0.32
C ILE A 239 2.42 -28.72 0.17
N LYS A 240 2.65 -29.71 -0.71
CA LYS A 240 2.75 -31.10 -0.26
C LYS A 240 4.12 -31.29 0.39
N LYS A 241 4.15 -31.67 1.68
CA LYS A 241 5.38 -32.16 2.31
C LYS A 241 5.83 -33.40 1.53
N VAL A 242 6.97 -33.31 0.88
CA VAL A 242 7.65 -34.48 0.35
C VAL A 242 8.28 -35.16 1.55
N SER A 243 7.74 -36.30 1.98
CA SER A 243 8.41 -37.18 2.93
C SER A 243 9.76 -37.57 2.32
N ALA A 244 10.85 -37.27 3.03
CA ALA A 244 12.17 -37.74 2.66
C ALA A 244 12.12 -39.27 2.54
N ARG A 245 12.52 -39.79 1.37
CA ARG A 245 12.81 -41.22 1.18
C ARG A 245 14.26 -41.47 1.54
#